data_AF-A0A0D2G8E2-F1
#
_entry.id   AF-A0A0D2G8E2-F1
#
_cell.length_a   1.000
_cell.length_b   1.000
_cell.length_c   1.000
_cell.angle_alpha   90.00
_cell.angle_beta   90.00
_cell.angle_gamma   90.00
#
_symmetry.space_group_name_H-M   'P 1'
#
loop_
_entity.id
_entity.type
_entity.pdbx_description
1 polymer ?
#
loop_
_entity_poly.entity_id
_entity_poly.type
_entity_poly.pdbx_seq_one_letter_code
_entity_poly.pdbx_strand_id
1 'polypeptide(L)'
;MPTVSRYPTLHIPDVNVWEFLLSRSDRPYPDDKDTAALVPTLIYSTTVVFSDVDIPRAYTYRALRDATIQFGPALLAEPGWKKGDVVAIFSPNDVDFPVVLWGAIWACGVALQDPLPRSYPVRDAACRHPVGSIGPLLANQVSKFVSPDGVEVPDGEVGELWVKGPNVFKGYLNNPAKTREALSPDGYFKTGDIGYQDREGNVFITDRSKELINYNAFQVAPAELEGILMAHPKVAVVGVQDESRATEVPRAYVVVVAGVERNRETALEVEEWIKTKVANHK
;
A
#
# COMPACT_ATOMS: atom_id res chain seq x y z
N MET A 1 -26.23 -33.61 5.95
CA MET A 1 -26.36 -32.84 7.21
C MET A 1 -25.21 -31.86 7.25
N PRO A 2 -25.42 -30.56 7.53
CA PRO A 2 -24.31 -29.62 7.54
C PRO A 2 -23.33 -29.97 8.66
N THR A 3 -22.07 -30.16 8.30
CA THR A 3 -21.00 -30.51 9.22
C THR A 3 -20.59 -29.27 10.00
N VAL A 4 -20.55 -29.39 11.33
CA VAL A 4 -20.16 -28.31 12.23
C VAL A 4 -18.63 -28.26 12.35
N SER A 5 -18.08 -27.05 12.47
CA SER A 5 -16.65 -26.84 12.73
C SER A 5 -16.18 -27.67 13.92
N ARG A 6 -15.00 -28.31 13.80
CA ARG A 6 -14.33 -28.99 14.91
C ARG A 6 -13.67 -28.01 15.89
N TYR A 7 -13.60 -26.73 15.53
CA TYR A 7 -13.09 -25.67 16.41
C TYR A 7 -14.23 -25.10 17.25
N PRO A 8 -13.94 -24.67 18.50
CA PRO A 8 -14.92 -23.98 19.34
C PRO A 8 -15.53 -22.79 18.61
N THR A 9 -16.82 -22.55 18.84
CA THR A 9 -17.47 -21.31 18.40
C THR A 9 -16.75 -20.13 19.04
N LEU A 10 -16.11 -19.32 18.22
CA LEU A 10 -15.50 -18.08 18.67
C LEU A 10 -16.60 -17.01 18.76
N HIS A 11 -16.88 -16.52 19.96
CA HIS A 11 -17.75 -15.38 20.13
C HIS A 11 -17.00 -14.12 19.66
N ILE A 12 -17.43 -13.55 18.54
CA ILE A 12 -16.95 -12.25 18.09
C ILE A 12 -17.85 -11.21 18.77
N PRO A 13 -17.31 -10.39 19.70
CA PRO A 13 -18.11 -9.38 20.37
C PRO A 13 -18.61 -8.33 19.36
N ASP A 14 -19.83 -7.83 19.57
CA ASP A 14 -20.43 -6.76 18.76
C ASP A 14 -19.87 -5.39 19.17
N VAL A 15 -18.58 -5.21 18.93
CA VAL A 15 -17.81 -4.00 19.22
C VAL A 15 -17.02 -3.61 17.99
N ASN A 16 -16.65 -2.33 17.87
CA ASN A 16 -15.83 -1.91 16.74
C ASN A 16 -14.40 -2.46 16.85
N VAL A 17 -13.66 -2.48 15.74
CA VAL A 17 -12.30 -3.04 15.70
C VAL A 17 -11.33 -2.33 16.66
N TRP A 18 -11.51 -1.02 16.90
CA TRP A 18 -10.72 -0.28 17.88
C TRP A 18 -11.01 -0.77 19.30
N GLU A 19 -12.28 -0.95 19.68
CA GLU A 19 -12.65 -1.49 20.99
C GLU A 19 -12.16 -2.92 21.16
N PHE A 20 -12.31 -3.74 20.12
CA PHE A 20 -11.79 -5.10 20.10
C PHE A 20 -10.27 -5.17 20.24
N LEU A 21 -9.51 -4.21 19.71
CA LEU A 21 -8.05 -4.29 19.73
C LEU A 21 -7.40 -3.50 20.85
N LEU A 22 -7.98 -2.36 21.26
CA LEU A 22 -7.37 -1.39 22.17
C LEU A 22 -8.06 -1.33 23.55
N SER A 23 -9.28 -1.86 23.69
CA SER A 23 -10.03 -1.85 24.97
C SER A 23 -10.12 -3.22 25.66
N ARG A 24 -9.40 -4.24 25.17
CA ARG A 24 -9.35 -5.57 25.78
C ARG A 24 -8.59 -5.57 27.10
N SER A 25 -9.27 -6.00 28.16
CA SER A 25 -8.71 -6.23 29.49
C SER A 25 -8.14 -7.64 29.68
N ASP A 26 -8.46 -8.58 28.79
CA ASP A 26 -8.15 -10.02 28.87
C ASP A 26 -6.89 -10.42 28.08
N ARG A 27 -5.98 -9.47 27.83
CA ARG A 27 -4.82 -9.67 26.96
C ARG A 27 -3.61 -10.29 27.69
N PRO A 28 -2.78 -11.11 26.99
CA PRO A 28 -1.63 -11.78 27.60
C PRO A 28 -0.40 -10.86 27.80
N TYR A 29 -0.52 -9.56 27.51
CA TYR A 29 0.57 -8.58 27.60
C TYR A 29 0.11 -7.30 28.33
N PRO A 30 1.00 -6.66 29.11
CA PRO A 30 0.64 -5.50 29.95
C PRO A 30 0.48 -4.20 29.15
N ASP A 31 -0.17 -3.21 29.78
CA ASP A 31 -0.38 -1.85 29.26
C ASP A 31 0.93 -1.07 29.13
N ASP A 32 1.79 -1.19 30.16
CA ASP A 32 3.12 -0.60 30.25
C ASP A 32 4.08 -1.60 30.92
N LYS A 33 5.35 -1.58 30.52
CA LYS A 33 6.45 -2.03 31.38
C LYS A 33 7.51 -0.94 31.41
N ASP A 34 8.15 -0.80 32.56
CA ASP A 34 9.18 0.17 32.90
C ASP A 34 10.16 0.40 31.73
N THR A 35 10.15 1.61 31.17
CA THR A 35 11.00 2.01 30.04
C THR A 35 12.48 2.16 30.44
N ALA A 36 12.79 2.06 31.74
CA ALA A 36 14.14 2.23 32.29
C ALA A 36 15.05 1.00 32.14
N ALA A 37 14.52 -0.17 31.74
CA ALA A 37 15.29 -1.41 31.59
C ALA A 37 15.48 -1.81 30.12
N LEU A 38 15.96 -0.89 29.29
CA LEU A 38 16.32 -1.19 27.89
C LEU A 38 17.70 -1.87 27.84
N VAL A 39 17.71 -3.20 27.98
CA VAL A 39 18.89 -4.04 27.67
C VAL A 39 18.81 -4.44 26.18
N PRO A 40 19.86 -4.27 25.37
CA PRO A 40 19.80 -4.35 23.90
C PRO A 40 19.70 -5.76 23.30
N THR A 41 19.29 -6.80 24.04
CA THR A 41 19.47 -8.19 23.58
C THR A 41 18.24 -9.12 23.59
N LEU A 42 17.03 -8.62 23.85
CA LEU A 42 15.80 -9.42 23.62
C LEU A 42 14.65 -8.55 23.10
N ILE A 43 14.39 -8.64 21.80
CA ILE A 43 13.35 -7.90 21.04
C ILE A 43 11.92 -8.38 21.38
N TYR A 44 11.75 -9.34 22.31
CA TYR A 44 10.44 -9.93 22.62
C TYR A 44 9.86 -9.53 23.99
N SER A 45 10.36 -8.48 24.65
CA SER A 45 9.90 -8.10 26.00
C SER A 45 9.67 -6.59 26.22
N THR A 46 9.56 -5.78 25.16
CA THR A 46 9.31 -4.34 25.32
C THR A 46 7.88 -4.01 24.93
N THR A 47 7.10 -3.45 25.85
CA THR A 47 5.69 -3.04 25.71
C THR A 47 5.46 -1.90 24.69
N VAL A 48 6.51 -1.50 23.99
CA VAL A 48 6.48 -0.54 22.89
C VAL A 48 5.94 -1.26 21.65
N VAL A 49 4.83 -0.74 21.12
CA VAL A 49 4.17 -1.28 19.93
C VAL A 49 4.58 -0.52 18.67
N PHE A 50 4.96 0.75 18.81
CA PHE A 50 5.48 1.59 17.72
C PHE A 50 6.64 2.44 18.23
N SER A 51 7.70 2.54 17.45
CA SER A 51 8.86 3.40 17.74
C SER A 51 9.34 4.08 16.47
N ASP A 52 9.71 5.34 16.60
CA ASP A 52 10.44 6.06 15.57
C ASP A 52 11.92 5.65 15.60
N VAL A 53 12.56 5.62 14.43
CA VAL A 53 13.96 5.18 14.27
C VAL A 53 14.92 6.35 14.47
N ASP A 54 14.51 7.57 14.11
CA ASP A 54 15.36 8.76 14.07
C ASP A 54 15.13 9.67 15.28
N ILE A 55 13.95 9.61 15.88
CA ILE A 55 13.52 10.45 17.01
C ILE A 55 13.23 9.54 18.21
N PRO A 56 13.55 9.94 19.46
CA PRO A 56 13.25 9.15 20.65
C PRO A 56 11.75 9.20 21.01
N ARG A 57 10.89 8.83 20.06
CA ARG A 57 9.43 8.82 20.20
C ARG A 57 8.92 7.40 20.00
N ALA A 58 8.09 6.96 20.94
CA ALA A 58 7.55 5.60 20.94
C ALA A 58 6.20 5.58 21.65
N TYR A 59 5.36 4.62 21.25
CA TYR A 59 4.08 4.35 21.87
C TYR A 59 4.10 2.98 22.54
N THR A 60 3.83 2.96 23.84
CA THR A 60 3.32 1.75 24.49
C THR A 60 1.89 1.50 24.06
N TYR A 61 1.34 0.32 24.35
CA TYR A 61 -0.06 0.06 24.11
C TYR A 61 -0.97 1.09 24.79
N ARG A 62 -0.68 1.45 26.07
CA ARG A 62 -1.44 2.50 26.78
C ARG A 62 -1.29 3.84 26.08
N ALA A 63 -0.05 4.26 25.79
CA ALA A 63 0.21 5.55 25.17
C ALA A 63 -0.50 5.68 23.81
N LEU A 64 -0.51 4.61 23.02
CA LEU A 64 -1.27 4.55 21.76
C LEU A 64 -2.77 4.74 22.02
N ARG A 65 -3.34 3.95 22.93
CA ARG A 65 -4.77 4.04 23.26
C ARG A 65 -5.14 5.44 23.73
N ASP A 66 -4.40 6.01 24.67
CA ASP A 66 -4.67 7.33 25.23
C ASP A 66 -4.56 8.43 24.16
N ALA A 67 -3.54 8.36 23.29
CA ALA A 67 -3.39 9.29 22.18
C ALA A 67 -4.54 9.20 21.17
N THR A 68 -5.06 7.99 20.90
CA THR A 68 -6.22 7.82 19.99
C THR A 68 -7.51 8.40 20.59
N ILE A 69 -7.70 8.27 21.91
CA ILE A 69 -8.83 8.87 22.64
C ILE A 69 -8.68 10.39 22.74
N GLN A 70 -7.46 10.92 22.69
CA GLN A 70 -7.24 12.37 22.62
C GLN A 70 -7.52 12.92 21.22
N PHE A 71 -7.14 12.18 20.18
CA PHE A 71 -7.31 12.59 18.78
C PHE A 71 -8.78 12.50 18.32
N GLY A 72 -9.44 11.38 18.58
CA GLY A 72 -10.78 11.08 18.08
C GLY A 72 -11.85 12.14 18.37
N PRO A 73 -11.94 12.70 19.60
CA PRO A 73 -12.86 13.78 19.92
C PRO A 73 -12.62 15.06 19.13
N ALA A 74 -11.36 15.37 18.78
CA ALA A 74 -11.04 16.52 17.94
C ALA A 74 -11.61 16.33 16.52
N LEU A 75 -11.56 15.10 16.00
CA LEU A 75 -12.14 14.77 14.70
C LEU A 75 -13.68 14.81 14.73
N LEU A 76 -14.31 14.32 15.82
CA LEU A 76 -15.76 14.44 16.01
C LEU A 76 -16.25 15.89 16.14
N ALA A 77 -15.39 16.79 16.61
CA ALA A 77 -15.69 18.21 16.75
C ALA A 77 -15.57 18.98 15.42
N GLU A 78 -15.02 18.37 14.36
CA GLU A 78 -14.88 19.00 13.05
C GLU A 78 -16.25 19.23 12.41
N PRO A 79 -16.58 20.46 12.00
CA PRO A 79 -17.86 20.77 11.38
C PRO A 79 -18.12 19.93 10.12
N GLY A 80 -19.14 19.08 10.18
CA GLY A 80 -19.57 18.27 9.05
C GLY A 80 -19.19 16.79 9.13
N TRP A 81 -18.38 16.39 10.11
CA TRP A 81 -18.03 14.99 10.36
C TRP A 81 -19.26 14.14 10.69
N LYS A 82 -19.38 13.00 10.01
CA LYS A 82 -20.43 12.00 10.20
C LYS A 82 -19.84 10.61 10.23
N LYS A 83 -20.54 9.70 10.91
CA LYS A 83 -20.23 8.27 10.89
C LYS A 83 -20.18 7.78 9.44
N GLY A 84 -19.08 7.11 9.08
CA GLY A 84 -18.84 6.59 7.74
C GLY A 84 -18.08 7.54 6.82
N ASP A 85 -17.75 8.75 7.27
CA ASP A 85 -16.89 9.66 6.51
C ASP A 85 -15.48 9.09 6.36
N VAL A 86 -14.86 9.39 5.21
CA VAL A 86 -13.52 8.91 4.85
C VAL A 86 -12.49 9.97 5.19
N VAL A 87 -11.46 9.61 5.96
CA VAL A 87 -10.27 10.43 6.17
C VAL A 87 -9.16 9.90 5.30
N ALA A 88 -8.66 10.75 4.42
CA ALA A 88 -7.39 10.51 3.74
C ALA A 88 -6.25 10.95 4.65
N ILE A 89 -5.37 10.01 5.01
CA ILE A 89 -4.19 10.30 5.83
C ILE A 89 -2.99 10.45 4.91
N PHE A 90 -2.49 11.68 4.78
CA PHE A 90 -1.25 11.99 4.09
C PHE A 90 -0.14 12.14 5.12
N SER A 91 0.58 11.06 5.40
CA SER A 91 1.67 11.04 6.37
C SER A 91 2.90 10.38 5.75
N PRO A 92 4.13 10.89 6.01
CA PRO A 92 5.33 10.07 5.86
C PRO A 92 5.25 8.86 6.82
N ASN A 93 6.22 7.95 6.75
CA ASN A 93 6.28 6.83 7.68
C ASN A 93 6.68 7.31 9.09
N ASP A 94 5.68 7.82 9.81
CA ASP A 94 5.77 8.52 11.09
C ASP A 94 5.13 7.68 12.20
N VAL A 95 5.74 7.69 13.39
CA VAL A 95 5.28 6.93 14.56
C VAL A 95 3.89 7.37 15.07
N ASP A 96 3.43 8.57 14.69
CA ASP A 96 2.11 9.10 15.00
C ASP A 96 1.01 8.59 14.04
N PHE A 97 1.37 7.99 12.91
CA PHE A 97 0.40 7.46 11.94
C PHE A 97 -0.61 6.50 12.58
N PRO A 98 -0.21 5.50 13.41
CA PRO A 98 -1.15 4.63 14.09
C PRO A 98 -2.12 5.39 15.00
N VAL A 99 -1.71 6.50 15.62
CA VAL A 99 -2.60 7.33 16.46
C VAL A 99 -3.73 7.92 15.62
N VAL A 100 -3.39 8.49 14.46
CA VAL A 100 -4.37 9.11 13.56
C VAL A 100 -5.30 8.05 12.95
N LEU A 101 -4.73 6.92 12.51
CA LEU A 101 -5.48 5.79 11.96
C LEU A 101 -6.50 5.25 12.97
N TRP A 102 -6.04 4.89 14.17
CA TRP A 102 -6.90 4.32 15.20
C TRP A 102 -7.87 5.37 15.76
N GLY A 103 -7.47 6.63 15.85
CA GLY A 103 -8.34 7.73 16.24
C GLY A 103 -9.47 8.00 15.23
N ALA A 104 -9.20 7.90 13.92
CA ALA A 104 -10.22 7.99 12.88
C ALA A 104 -11.22 6.83 12.95
N ILE A 105 -10.73 5.60 13.16
CA ILE A 105 -11.59 4.42 13.37
C ILE A 105 -12.43 4.57 14.65
N TRP A 106 -11.83 5.07 15.73
CA TRP A 106 -12.53 5.37 16.99
C TRP A 106 -13.66 6.39 16.77
N ALA A 107 -13.41 7.42 15.96
CA ALA A 107 -14.40 8.43 15.58
C ALA A 107 -15.42 7.93 14.53
N CYS A 108 -15.48 6.62 14.29
CA CYS A 108 -16.37 5.95 13.33
C CYS A 108 -16.16 6.35 11.87
N GLY A 109 -14.96 6.78 11.50
CA GLY A 109 -14.54 7.05 10.12
C GLY A 109 -13.89 5.84 9.44
N VAL A 110 -13.72 5.95 8.12
CA VAL A 110 -12.90 5.03 7.31
C VAL A 110 -11.57 5.72 7.02
N ALA A 111 -10.46 5.10 7.38
CA ALA A 111 -9.13 5.64 7.07
C ALA A 111 -8.63 5.07 5.73
N LEU A 112 -8.32 5.95 4.78
CA LEU A 112 -7.65 5.61 3.54
C LEU A 112 -6.20 6.10 3.62
N GLN A 113 -5.27 5.17 3.37
CA GLN A 113 -3.84 5.47 3.32
C GLN A 113 -3.43 5.79 1.88
N ASP A 114 -2.70 6.89 1.69
CA ASP A 114 -1.88 7.11 0.51
C ASP A 114 -0.41 6.93 0.93
N PRO A 115 0.27 5.83 0.57
CA PRO A 115 1.68 5.65 0.87
C PRO A 115 2.50 6.56 -0.06
N LEU A 116 2.76 7.81 0.36
CA LEU A 116 3.76 8.62 -0.33
C LEU A 116 5.12 7.91 -0.25
N PRO A 117 5.74 7.54 -1.38
CA PRO A 117 6.99 6.81 -1.40
C PRO A 117 8.15 7.78 -1.24
N ARG A 118 8.36 8.36 -0.04
CA ARG A 118 9.58 9.16 0.21
C ARG A 118 10.09 9.09 1.65
N SER A 119 11.32 8.54 1.71
CA SER A 119 12.44 8.93 2.58
C SER A 119 12.67 8.13 3.85
N TYR A 120 13.27 6.94 3.69
CA TYR A 120 14.27 6.49 4.67
C TYR A 120 15.67 6.73 4.10
N PRO A 121 16.55 7.53 4.74
CA PRO A 121 17.97 7.32 4.60
C PRO A 121 18.30 6.05 5.40
N VAL A 122 18.24 4.89 4.76
CA VAL A 122 18.60 3.61 5.39
C VAL A 122 20.07 3.69 5.80
N ARG A 123 20.33 3.90 7.09
CA ARG A 123 21.67 4.01 7.67
C ARG A 123 22.30 2.66 8.01
N ASP A 124 21.60 1.56 7.75
CA ASP A 124 22.11 0.22 7.99
C ASP A 124 22.61 -0.43 6.70
N ALA A 125 23.88 -0.85 6.70
CA ALA A 125 24.52 -1.48 5.54
C ALA A 125 23.90 -2.87 5.22
N ALA A 126 23.14 -3.44 6.15
CA ALA A 126 22.47 -4.73 6.03
C ALA A 126 21.10 -4.68 5.31
N CYS A 127 20.47 -3.50 5.21
CA CYS A 127 19.15 -3.31 4.59
C CYS A 127 19.22 -2.54 3.26
N ARG A 128 20.25 -2.81 2.45
CA ARG A 128 20.36 -2.22 1.10
C ARG A 128 19.53 -3.05 0.11
N HIS A 129 18.23 -2.79 0.03
CA HIS A 129 17.49 -3.18 -1.16
C HIS A 129 17.77 -2.16 -2.27
N PRO A 130 17.83 -2.60 -3.54
CA PRO A 130 18.04 -1.68 -4.65
C PRO A 130 17.00 -0.54 -4.64
N VAL A 131 17.41 0.66 -5.06
CA VAL A 131 16.50 1.80 -5.17
C VAL A 131 15.32 1.43 -6.08
N GLY A 132 14.09 1.65 -5.61
CA GLY A 132 12.86 1.29 -6.32
C GLY A 132 12.32 -0.11 -5.99
N SER A 133 13.05 -0.90 -5.22
CA SER A 133 12.54 -2.16 -4.69
C SER A 133 11.72 -1.97 -3.41
N ILE A 134 10.71 -2.82 -3.23
CA ILE A 134 10.00 -2.99 -1.95
C ILE A 134 10.66 -4.05 -1.03
N GLY A 135 11.84 -4.54 -1.40
CA GLY A 135 12.58 -5.57 -0.67
C GLY A 135 12.11 -6.99 -0.97
N PRO A 136 12.63 -7.98 -0.23
CA PRO A 136 12.26 -9.38 -0.35
C PRO A 136 10.93 -9.68 0.34
N LEU A 137 10.38 -10.87 0.09
CA LEU A 137 9.20 -11.36 0.77
C LEU A 137 9.40 -11.47 2.29
N LEU A 138 8.31 -11.29 3.04
CA LEU A 138 8.30 -11.58 4.47
C LEU A 138 8.41 -13.08 4.73
N ALA A 139 8.93 -13.43 5.91
CA ALA A 139 9.01 -14.81 6.34
C ALA A 139 7.65 -15.51 6.30
N ASN A 140 7.65 -16.80 5.96
CA ASN A 140 6.46 -17.65 5.80
C ASN A 140 5.48 -17.21 4.69
N GLN A 141 5.95 -16.41 3.73
CA GLN A 141 5.25 -16.15 2.48
C GLN A 141 5.95 -16.83 1.31
N VAL A 142 5.16 -17.13 0.29
CA VAL A 142 5.66 -17.50 -1.04
C VAL A 142 4.97 -16.60 -2.06
N SER A 143 5.69 -16.17 -3.09
CA SER A 143 5.12 -15.44 -4.21
C SER A 143 5.61 -15.99 -5.53
N LYS A 144 4.93 -15.57 -6.60
CA LYS A 144 5.35 -15.77 -7.98
C LYS A 144 4.86 -14.61 -8.83
N PHE A 145 5.52 -14.39 -9.97
CA PHE A 145 5.06 -13.47 -10.99
C PHE A 145 4.36 -14.25 -12.10
N VAL A 146 3.21 -13.79 -12.54
CA VAL A 146 2.37 -14.51 -13.50
C VAL A 146 2.05 -13.61 -14.70
N SER A 147 2.29 -14.12 -15.91
CA SER A 147 1.96 -13.42 -17.15
C SER A 147 0.44 -13.23 -17.32
N PRO A 148 -0.01 -12.35 -18.22
CA PRO A 148 -1.43 -12.20 -18.54
C PRO A 148 -2.11 -13.51 -18.99
N ASP A 149 -1.35 -14.45 -19.56
CA ASP A 149 -1.82 -15.76 -19.99
C ASP A 149 -1.98 -16.76 -18.82
N GLY A 150 -1.65 -16.34 -17.59
CA GLY A 150 -1.75 -17.18 -16.40
C GLY A 150 -0.56 -18.13 -16.20
N VAL A 151 0.58 -17.86 -16.85
CA VAL A 151 1.79 -18.67 -16.75
C VAL A 151 2.81 -18.00 -15.83
N GLU A 152 3.41 -18.76 -14.92
CA GLU A 152 4.49 -18.25 -14.07
C GLU A 152 5.70 -17.86 -14.90
N VAL A 153 6.22 -16.65 -14.69
CA VAL A 153 7.36 -16.12 -15.42
C VAL A 153 8.66 -16.25 -14.60
N PRO A 154 9.83 -16.43 -15.25
CA PRO A 154 11.11 -16.46 -14.56
C PRO A 154 11.47 -15.15 -13.85
N ASP A 155 12.44 -15.22 -12.92
CA ASP A 155 13.02 -14.04 -12.28
C ASP A 155 13.52 -13.02 -13.33
N GLY A 156 13.22 -11.75 -13.08
CA GLY A 156 13.52 -10.62 -13.96
C GLY A 156 12.48 -10.35 -15.05
N GLU A 157 11.53 -11.26 -15.28
CA GLU A 157 10.43 -11.03 -16.20
C GLU A 157 9.22 -10.39 -15.49
N VAL A 158 8.50 -9.55 -16.24
CA VAL A 158 7.37 -8.80 -15.73
C VAL A 158 6.11 -9.67 -15.69
N GLY A 159 5.43 -9.67 -14.56
CA GLY A 159 4.14 -10.34 -14.37
C GLY A 159 3.31 -9.70 -13.25
N GLU A 160 2.11 -10.23 -13.05
CA GLU A 160 1.30 -9.92 -11.88
C GLU A 160 1.87 -10.65 -10.65
N LEU A 161 2.06 -9.91 -9.56
CA LEU A 161 2.48 -10.46 -8.29
C LEU A 161 1.35 -11.28 -7.66
N TRP A 162 1.59 -12.56 -7.45
CA TRP A 162 0.69 -13.46 -6.76
C TRP A 162 1.34 -13.91 -5.45
N VAL A 163 0.63 -13.77 -4.32
CA VAL A 163 1.19 -14.02 -2.98
C VAL A 163 0.38 -15.07 -2.21
N LYS A 164 1.05 -15.87 -1.40
CA LYS A 164 0.43 -16.88 -0.53
C LYS A 164 1.14 -16.91 0.82
N GLY A 165 0.36 -16.91 1.90
CA GLY A 165 0.91 -16.88 3.25
C GLY A 165 -0.18 -16.74 4.31
N PRO A 166 0.20 -16.79 5.61
CA PRO A 166 -0.75 -16.75 6.72
C PRO A 166 -1.48 -15.41 6.86
N ASN A 167 -0.93 -14.34 6.28
CA ASN A 167 -1.50 -12.99 6.29
C ASN A 167 -2.42 -12.71 5.10
N VAL A 168 -2.57 -13.64 4.14
CA VAL A 168 -3.54 -13.49 3.05
C VAL A 168 -4.95 -13.63 3.60
N PHE A 169 -5.78 -12.62 3.34
CA PHE A 169 -7.19 -12.59 3.72
C PHE A 169 -7.99 -13.82 3.22
N LYS A 170 -9.06 -14.19 3.93
CA LYS A 170 -9.86 -15.40 3.62
C LYS A 170 -10.83 -15.23 2.45
N GLY A 171 -10.96 -14.03 1.91
CA GLY A 171 -11.94 -13.66 0.89
C GLY A 171 -12.73 -12.41 1.22
N TYR A 172 -13.52 -11.97 0.25
CA TYR A 172 -14.39 -10.79 0.38
C TYR A 172 -15.68 -11.15 1.11
N LEU A 173 -16.05 -10.30 2.07
CA LEU A 173 -17.28 -10.45 2.85
C LEU A 173 -18.51 -10.52 1.93
N ASN A 174 -19.31 -11.58 2.07
CA ASN A 174 -20.53 -11.83 1.29
C ASN A 174 -20.34 -11.80 -0.24
N ASN A 175 -19.11 -11.95 -0.73
CA ASN A 175 -18.82 -11.93 -2.17
C ASN A 175 -17.95 -13.13 -2.59
N PRO A 176 -18.56 -14.32 -2.69
CA PRO A 176 -17.83 -15.54 -3.07
C PRO A 176 -17.36 -15.51 -4.53
N ALA A 177 -18.01 -14.74 -5.41
CA ALA A 177 -17.58 -14.57 -6.80
C ALA A 177 -16.23 -13.83 -6.87
N LYS A 178 -16.14 -12.64 -6.28
CA LYS A 178 -14.87 -11.88 -6.20
C LYS A 178 -13.78 -12.65 -5.47
N THR A 179 -14.15 -13.44 -4.46
CA THR A 179 -13.18 -14.27 -3.73
C THR A 179 -12.56 -15.34 -4.64
N ARG A 180 -13.37 -16.00 -5.49
CA ARG A 180 -12.87 -16.98 -6.47
C ARG A 180 -12.07 -16.33 -7.60
N GLU A 181 -12.38 -15.09 -7.95
CA GLU A 181 -11.62 -14.35 -8.97
C GLU A 181 -10.23 -13.95 -8.44
N ALA A 182 -10.19 -13.49 -7.19
CA ALA A 182 -8.99 -13.00 -6.51
C ALA A 182 -8.06 -14.10 -6.01
N LEU A 183 -8.57 -15.30 -5.71
CA LEU A 183 -7.76 -16.44 -5.28
C LEU A 183 -7.60 -17.43 -6.44
N SER A 184 -6.37 -17.79 -6.75
CA SER A 184 -6.07 -18.85 -7.69
C SER A 184 -6.47 -20.23 -7.14
N PRO A 185 -6.65 -21.25 -8.02
CA PRO A 185 -6.98 -22.61 -7.57
C PRO A 185 -5.97 -23.23 -6.59
N ASP A 186 -4.70 -22.85 -6.72
CA ASP A 186 -3.58 -23.26 -5.86
C ASP A 186 -3.44 -22.37 -4.59
N GLY A 187 -4.34 -21.42 -4.37
CA GLY A 187 -4.47 -20.65 -3.13
C GLY A 187 -3.56 -19.43 -3.04
N TYR A 188 -3.08 -18.90 -4.16
CA TYR A 188 -2.42 -17.60 -4.22
C TYR A 188 -3.46 -16.49 -4.36
N PHE A 189 -3.21 -15.36 -3.71
CA PHE A 189 -3.94 -14.13 -3.94
C PHE A 189 -3.30 -13.35 -5.08
N LYS A 190 -4.12 -13.01 -6.06
CA LYS A 190 -3.78 -12.16 -7.20
C LYS A 190 -3.88 -10.70 -6.75
N THR A 191 -2.76 -10.02 -6.55
CA THR A 191 -2.78 -8.68 -5.94
C THR A 191 -3.28 -7.61 -6.91
N GLY A 192 -3.19 -7.88 -8.21
CA GLY A 192 -3.40 -6.91 -9.27
C GLY A 192 -2.20 -5.99 -9.49
N ASP A 193 -1.10 -6.13 -8.75
CA ASP A 193 0.11 -5.32 -8.92
C ASP A 193 1.06 -6.01 -9.90
N ILE A 194 1.63 -5.23 -10.81
CA ILE A 194 2.54 -5.69 -11.87
C ILE A 194 3.96 -5.36 -11.47
N GLY A 195 4.89 -6.27 -11.70
CA GLY A 195 6.27 -6.10 -11.30
C GLY A 195 7.16 -7.27 -11.73
N TYR A 196 8.35 -7.33 -11.13
CA TYR A 196 9.28 -8.44 -11.30
C TYR A 196 10.11 -8.65 -10.02
N GLN A 197 10.76 -9.82 -9.93
CA GLN A 197 11.74 -10.13 -8.89
C GLN A 197 13.14 -10.16 -9.48
N ASP A 198 14.11 -9.54 -8.83
CA ASP A 198 15.52 -9.68 -9.24
C ASP A 198 16.14 -10.99 -8.74
N ARG A 199 17.37 -11.27 -9.18
CA ARG A 199 18.11 -12.48 -8.79
C ARG A 199 18.51 -12.53 -7.31
N GLU A 200 18.42 -11.40 -6.61
CA GLU A 200 18.70 -11.30 -5.17
C GLU A 200 17.41 -11.48 -4.35
N GLY A 201 16.28 -11.71 -5.02
CA GLY A 201 14.98 -11.93 -4.41
C GLY A 201 14.23 -10.65 -4.06
N ASN A 202 14.73 -9.48 -4.47
CA ASN A 202 14.07 -8.20 -4.22
C ASN A 202 12.93 -8.00 -5.24
N VAL A 203 11.79 -7.51 -4.76
CA VAL A 203 10.60 -7.27 -5.58
C VAL A 203 10.53 -5.81 -6.03
N PHE A 204 10.16 -5.59 -7.29
CA PHE A 204 9.92 -4.28 -7.88
C PHE A 204 8.49 -4.24 -8.39
N ILE A 205 7.68 -3.31 -7.88
CA ILE A 205 6.33 -3.07 -8.37
C ILE A 205 6.39 -1.89 -9.33
N THR A 206 5.96 -2.13 -10.56
CA THR A 206 6.03 -1.17 -11.65
C THR A 206 4.68 -0.63 -12.06
N ASP A 207 3.56 -1.32 -11.81
CA ASP A 207 2.22 -0.84 -12.19
C ASP A 207 1.08 -1.62 -11.49
N ARG A 208 -0.17 -1.39 -11.91
CA ARG A 208 -1.35 -2.18 -11.62
C ARG A 208 -2.05 -2.69 -12.88
N SER A 209 -2.42 -3.97 -12.84
CA SER A 209 -3.14 -4.69 -13.91
C SER A 209 -4.41 -3.99 -14.41
N LYS A 210 -5.13 -3.26 -13.54
CA LYS A 210 -6.36 -2.53 -13.90
C LYS A 210 -6.13 -1.10 -14.37
N GLU A 211 -4.90 -0.61 -14.25
CA GLU A 211 -4.50 0.76 -14.60
C GLU A 211 -3.64 0.79 -15.87
N LEU A 212 -3.26 -0.38 -16.41
CA LEU A 212 -2.60 -0.50 -17.71
C LEU A 212 -3.44 0.10 -18.84
N ILE A 213 -2.79 0.93 -19.66
CA ILE A 213 -3.38 1.56 -20.85
C ILE A 213 -3.31 0.56 -22.00
N ASN A 214 -4.44 0.27 -22.64
CA ASN A 214 -4.49 -0.61 -23.80
C ASN A 214 -4.39 0.20 -25.10
N TYR A 215 -3.19 0.26 -25.68
CA TYR A 215 -2.92 0.92 -26.96
C TYR A 215 -2.69 -0.12 -28.06
N ASN A 216 -3.62 -0.28 -29.01
CA ASN A 216 -3.53 -1.22 -30.14
C ASN A 216 -3.13 -2.66 -29.74
N ALA A 217 -3.72 -3.18 -28.65
CA ALA A 217 -3.41 -4.48 -28.05
C ALA A 217 -2.03 -4.58 -27.35
N PHE A 218 -1.28 -3.49 -27.24
CA PHE A 218 -0.11 -3.37 -26.39
C PHE A 218 -0.52 -2.81 -25.02
N GLN A 219 0.00 -3.44 -23.96
CA GLN A 219 -0.16 -2.95 -22.59
C GLN A 219 0.91 -1.91 -22.31
N VAL A 220 0.50 -0.68 -22.02
CA VAL A 220 1.39 0.43 -21.67
C VAL A 220 1.16 0.77 -20.20
N ALA A 221 2.22 0.65 -19.41
CA ALA A 221 2.23 0.97 -17.99
C ALA A 221 2.24 2.49 -17.77
N PRO A 222 1.18 3.13 -17.21
CA PRO A 222 1.25 4.54 -16.83
C PRO A 222 2.46 4.86 -15.97
N ALA A 223 2.82 4.00 -15.02
CA ALA A 223 3.92 4.25 -14.11
C ALA A 223 5.31 4.17 -14.79
N GLU A 224 5.44 3.50 -15.93
CA GLU A 224 6.64 3.58 -16.79
C GLU A 224 6.76 4.98 -17.42
N LEU A 225 5.66 5.48 -17.98
CA LEU A 225 5.59 6.82 -18.57
C LEU A 225 5.77 7.89 -17.49
N GLU A 226 5.14 7.72 -16.33
CA GLU A 226 5.34 8.57 -15.16
C GLU A 226 6.78 8.49 -14.70
N GLY A 227 7.42 7.33 -14.61
CA GLY A 227 8.84 7.19 -14.23
C GLY A 227 9.78 8.00 -15.13
N ILE A 228 9.54 7.95 -16.45
CA ILE A 228 10.28 8.75 -17.45
C ILE A 228 9.99 10.25 -17.27
N LEU A 229 8.73 10.60 -16.96
CA LEU A 229 8.29 11.96 -16.68
C LEU A 229 8.66 12.44 -15.27
N MET A 230 8.94 11.54 -14.32
CA MET A 230 9.15 11.74 -12.88
C MET A 230 10.57 12.18 -12.54
N ALA A 231 11.46 12.25 -13.54
CA ALA A 231 12.56 13.21 -13.51
C ALA A 231 12.05 14.65 -13.21
N HIS A 232 10.74 14.89 -13.39
CA HIS A 232 10.01 16.06 -12.95
C HIS A 232 8.98 15.70 -11.84
N PRO A 233 9.05 16.29 -10.63
CA PRO A 233 8.34 15.80 -9.43
C PRO A 233 6.81 16.00 -9.38
N LYS A 234 6.13 16.23 -10.52
CA LYS A 234 4.70 16.59 -10.55
C LYS A 234 3.98 16.19 -11.85
N VAL A 235 4.18 14.95 -12.30
CA VAL A 235 3.53 14.42 -13.50
C VAL A 235 2.72 13.19 -13.14
N ALA A 236 1.51 13.10 -13.69
CA ALA A 236 0.64 11.92 -13.63
C ALA A 236 0.22 11.53 -15.05
N VAL A 237 0.08 10.24 -15.34
CA VAL A 237 -0.33 9.72 -16.66
C VAL A 237 -1.52 8.79 -16.51
N VAL A 238 -2.51 8.95 -17.39
CA VAL A 238 -3.70 8.08 -17.43
C VAL A 238 -4.05 7.71 -18.86
N GLY A 239 -4.71 6.57 -19.06
CA GLY A 239 -5.30 6.19 -20.35
C GLY A 239 -6.60 6.97 -20.61
N VAL A 240 -6.78 7.45 -21.85
CA VAL A 240 -8.03 8.08 -22.29
C VAL A 240 -8.48 7.43 -23.58
N GLN A 241 -9.75 7.04 -23.67
CA GLN A 241 -10.31 6.44 -24.88
C GLN A 241 -10.27 7.43 -26.05
N ASP A 242 -9.69 7.00 -27.18
CA ASP A 242 -9.75 7.69 -28.46
C ASP A 242 -10.76 6.98 -29.37
N GLU A 243 -11.95 7.57 -29.51
CA GLU A 243 -13.04 7.03 -30.32
C GLU A 243 -12.66 6.89 -31.80
N SER A 244 -11.77 7.72 -32.32
CA SER A 244 -11.36 7.67 -33.73
C SER A 244 -10.43 6.51 -34.05
N ARG A 245 -9.71 6.01 -33.03
CA ARG A 245 -8.73 4.91 -33.15
C ARG A 245 -9.21 3.63 -32.46
N ALA A 246 -10.39 3.65 -31.83
CA ALA A 246 -10.97 2.55 -31.06
C ALA A 246 -10.00 1.94 -30.02
N THR A 247 -9.14 2.77 -29.43
CA THR A 247 -8.10 2.35 -28.47
C THR A 247 -7.91 3.42 -27.40
N GLU A 248 -7.27 3.08 -26.28
CA GLU A 248 -6.84 4.08 -25.30
C GLU A 248 -5.52 4.72 -25.74
N VAL A 249 -5.37 6.02 -25.51
CA VAL A 249 -4.12 6.75 -25.70
C VAL A 249 -3.64 7.32 -24.37
N PRO A 250 -2.31 7.33 -24.11
CA PRO A 250 -1.78 7.94 -22.90
C PRO A 250 -2.01 9.45 -22.90
N ARG A 251 -2.52 9.97 -21.78
CA ARG A 251 -2.65 11.39 -21.50
C ARG A 251 -1.91 11.73 -20.22
N ALA A 252 -0.88 12.56 -20.35
CA ALA A 252 -0.17 13.12 -19.22
C ALA A 252 -0.84 14.41 -18.73
N TYR A 253 -1.00 14.52 -17.41
CA TYR A 253 -1.33 15.75 -16.71
C TYR A 253 -0.05 16.28 -16.04
N VAL A 254 0.44 17.41 -16.53
CA VAL A 254 1.75 17.96 -16.16
C VAL A 254 1.56 19.24 -15.36
N VAL A 255 2.17 19.31 -14.17
CA VAL A 255 2.29 20.57 -13.43
C VAL A 255 3.66 21.18 -13.73
N VAL A 256 3.68 22.27 -14.50
CA VAL A 256 4.91 22.99 -14.84
C VAL A 256 5.52 23.71 -13.62
N VAL A 257 6.85 23.84 -13.60
CA VAL A 257 7.58 24.63 -12.59
C VAL A 257 7.23 26.13 -12.69
N ALA A 258 7.42 26.85 -11.58
CA ALA A 258 7.21 28.29 -11.56
C ALA A 258 8.13 28.99 -12.58
N GLY A 259 7.55 29.84 -13.43
CA GLY A 259 8.28 30.55 -14.49
C GLY A 259 8.17 29.91 -15.89
N VAL A 260 7.59 28.72 -16.01
CA VAL A 260 7.27 28.10 -17.31
C VAL A 260 5.81 28.39 -17.67
N GLU A 261 5.57 28.84 -18.90
CA GLU A 261 4.22 29.12 -19.38
C GLU A 261 3.42 27.84 -19.62
N ARG A 262 2.14 27.88 -19.21
CA ARG A 262 1.16 26.82 -19.40
C ARG A 262 0.45 27.00 -20.74
N ASN A 263 1.16 26.73 -21.83
CA ASN A 263 0.66 26.90 -23.18
C ASN A 263 0.84 25.61 -24.01
N ARG A 264 0.30 25.61 -25.24
CA ARG A 264 0.34 24.44 -26.14
C ARG A 264 1.75 24.13 -26.65
N GLU A 265 2.61 25.14 -26.76
CA GLU A 265 3.98 24.99 -27.22
C GLU A 265 4.79 24.17 -26.21
N THR A 266 4.71 24.51 -24.92
CA THR A 266 5.31 23.73 -23.83
C THR A 266 4.82 22.28 -23.83
N ALA A 267 3.54 22.04 -24.11
CA ALA A 267 2.99 20.68 -24.17
C ALA A 267 3.58 19.87 -25.35
N LEU A 268 3.74 20.50 -26.52
CA LEU A 268 4.33 19.86 -27.70
C LEU A 268 5.82 19.57 -27.51
N GLU A 269 6.56 20.45 -26.84
CA GLU A 269 7.97 20.20 -26.50
C GLU A 269 8.13 18.96 -25.60
N VAL A 270 7.27 18.81 -24.59
CA VAL A 270 7.28 17.63 -23.71
C VAL A 270 6.89 16.36 -24.48
N GLU A 271 5.90 16.44 -25.36
CA GLU A 271 5.47 15.33 -26.22
C GLU A 271 6.60 14.88 -27.16
N GLU A 272 7.31 15.82 -27.79
CA GLU A 272 8.41 15.48 -28.68
C GLU A 272 9.61 14.90 -27.92
N TRP A 273 9.88 15.44 -26.73
CA TRP A 273 10.94 14.92 -25.87
C TRP A 273 10.66 13.48 -25.43
N ILE A 274 9.43 13.14 -25.00
CA ILE A 274 9.11 11.79 -24.56
C ILE A 274 9.18 10.76 -25.70
N LYS A 275 8.80 11.15 -26.94
CA LYS A 275 8.97 10.28 -28.13
C LYS A 275 10.40 9.84 -28.35
N THR A 276 11.39 10.63 -27.94
CA THR A 276 12.82 10.22 -28.02
C THR A 276 13.23 9.19 -26.96
N LYS A 277 12.39 8.98 -25.94
CA LYS A 277 12.68 8.12 -24.77
C LYS A 277 11.88 6.82 -24.76
N VAL A 278 10.80 6.75 -25.53
CA VAL A 278 9.90 5.60 -25.58
C VAL A 278 9.81 5.01 -27.00
N ALA A 279 9.41 3.75 -27.10
CA ALA A 279 9.15 3.12 -28.41
C ALA A 279 7.87 3.69 -29.03
N ASN A 280 7.76 3.70 -30.37
CA ASN A 280 6.63 4.31 -31.12
C ASN A 280 5.20 3.85 -30.73
N HIS A 281 5.05 2.78 -29.97
CA HIS A 281 3.77 2.25 -29.49
C HIS A 281 3.43 2.67 -28.05
N LYS A 282 4.29 3.48 -27.42
CA LYS A 282 4.16 3.97 -26.04
C LYS A 282 4.03 5.50 -26.03
#